data_AF-A0A1F3WNM9-F1
#
_entry.id   AF-A0A1F3WNM9-F1
#
_cell.length_a   1.000
_cell.length_b   1.000
_cell.length_c   1.000
_cell.angle_alpha   90.00
_cell.angle_beta   90.00
_cell.angle_gamma   90.00
#
_symmetry.space_group_name_H-M   'P 1'
#
loop_
_entity.id
_entity.type
_entity.pdbx_description
1 polymer ?
#
loop_
_entity_poly.entity_id
_entity_poly.type
_entity_poly.pdbx_seq_one_letter_code
_entity_poly.pdbx_strand_id
1 'polypeptide(L)'
;MKNQIMKSFTYASLLVAVVALSGNVYAQKKNETSAAVERNKVMNALAMENMIEAKKALLSAKEFIDLAAANDETKNSQKTLWLKGEIYSLMGALGMQGPDLELLTALGENGMDEAIAALKQGFPLDKKYKEDIITTVDRNRVAL
;
A
#
# COMPACT_ATOMS: atom_id res chain seq x y z
N MET A 1 -52.46 -8.52 6.22
CA MET A 1 -51.69 -8.18 4.99
C MET A 1 -50.63 -7.08 5.18
N LYS A 2 -50.90 -5.95 5.86
CA LYS A 2 -49.90 -4.87 6.08
C LYS A 2 -48.58 -5.31 6.75
N ASN A 3 -48.62 -6.26 7.69
CA ASN A 3 -47.42 -6.74 8.40
C ASN A 3 -46.47 -7.64 7.56
N GLN A 4 -46.95 -8.27 6.47
CA GLN A 4 -46.05 -9.03 5.60
C GLN A 4 -45.30 -8.12 4.63
N ILE A 5 -45.97 -7.09 4.09
CA ILE A 5 -45.36 -6.10 3.18
C ILE A 5 -44.25 -5.31 3.89
N MET A 6 -44.46 -4.95 5.16
CA MET A 6 -43.48 -4.23 5.97
C MET A 6 -42.22 -5.06 6.23
N LYS A 7 -42.38 -6.35 6.57
CA LYS A 7 -41.26 -7.29 6.76
C LYS A 7 -40.46 -7.51 5.47
N SER A 8 -41.13 -7.66 4.33
CA SER A 8 -40.47 -7.82 3.02
C SER A 8 -39.61 -6.60 2.65
N PHE A 9 -40.06 -5.39 2.99
CA PHE A 9 -39.29 -4.16 2.75
C PHE A 9 -38.06 -4.05 3.66
N THR A 10 -38.17 -4.49 4.93
CA THR A 10 -37.04 -4.54 5.88
C THR A 10 -35.99 -5.57 5.47
N TYR A 11 -36.38 -6.73 4.92
CA TYR A 11 -35.44 -7.73 4.42
C TYR A 11 -34.75 -7.29 3.12
N ALA A 12 -35.46 -6.60 2.23
CA ALA A 12 -34.90 -6.06 1.00
C ALA A 12 -33.84 -4.96 1.27
N SER A 13 -34.08 -4.06 2.24
CA SER A 13 -33.10 -3.04 2.62
C SER A 13 -31.87 -3.62 3.32
N LEU A 14 -32.02 -4.69 4.11
CA LEU A 14 -30.90 -5.41 4.73
C LEU A 14 -30.01 -6.09 3.69
N LEU A 15 -30.61 -6.71 2.66
CA LEU A 15 -29.88 -7.38 1.59
C LEU A 15 -29.06 -6.40 0.74
N VAL A 16 -29.60 -5.23 0.42
CA VAL A 16 -28.87 -4.18 -0.31
C VAL A 16 -27.70 -3.63 0.53
N ALA A 17 -27.89 -3.47 1.84
CA ALA A 17 -26.81 -3.03 2.74
C ALA A 17 -25.67 -4.06 2.84
N VAL A 18 -25.97 -5.36 2.91
CA VAL A 18 -24.95 -6.43 2.96
C VAL A 18 -24.16 -6.54 1.66
N VAL A 19 -24.80 -6.35 0.51
CA VAL A 19 -24.11 -6.37 -0.80
C VAL A 19 -23.24 -5.12 -1.00
N ALA A 20 -23.68 -3.94 -0.56
CA ALA A 20 -22.88 -2.71 -0.63
C ALA A 20 -21.64 -2.73 0.30
N LEU A 21 -21.76 -3.36 1.47
CA LEU A 21 -20.64 -3.49 2.42
C LEU A 21 -19.58 -4.50 1.95
N SER A 22 -19.98 -5.59 1.30
CA SER A 22 -19.03 -6.62 0.86
C SER A 22 -18.16 -6.16 -0.32
N GLY A 23 -18.69 -5.40 -1.28
CA GLY A 23 -17.93 -4.95 -2.45
C GLY A 23 -16.75 -4.03 -2.13
N ASN A 24 -16.89 -3.17 -1.12
CA ASN A 24 -15.86 -2.18 -0.76
C ASN A 24 -14.63 -2.83 -0.10
N VAL A 25 -14.83 -3.83 0.77
CA VAL A 25 -13.73 -4.54 1.45
C VAL A 25 -12.82 -5.27 0.43
N TYR A 26 -13.39 -5.87 -0.62
CA TYR A 26 -12.62 -6.55 -1.66
C TYR A 26 -11.82 -5.59 -2.52
N ALA A 27 -12.38 -4.42 -2.87
CA ALA A 27 -11.68 -3.42 -3.67
C ALA A 27 -10.49 -2.79 -2.93
N GLN A 28 -10.53 -2.72 -1.59
CA GLN A 28 -9.48 -2.09 -0.79
C GLN A 28 -8.30 -3.04 -0.53
N LYS A 29 -8.58 -4.30 -0.18
CA LYS A 29 -7.53 -5.34 -0.12
C LYS A 29 -6.89 -5.59 -1.48
N LYS A 30 -7.63 -5.32 -2.57
CA LYS A 30 -7.08 -5.33 -3.93
C LYS A 30 -5.96 -4.29 -4.07
N ASN A 31 -6.09 -3.08 -3.52
CA ASN A 31 -5.02 -2.07 -3.59
C ASN A 31 -3.75 -2.50 -2.84
N GLU A 32 -3.87 -3.05 -1.62
CA GLU A 32 -2.71 -3.62 -0.91
C GLU A 32 -2.04 -4.76 -1.71
N THR A 33 -2.85 -5.56 -2.42
CA THR A 33 -2.37 -6.68 -3.23
C THR A 33 -1.69 -6.19 -4.50
N SER A 34 -2.29 -5.23 -5.20
CA SER A 34 -1.70 -4.58 -6.37
C SER A 34 -0.39 -3.89 -6.02
N ALA A 35 -0.34 -3.14 -4.92
CA ALA A 35 0.88 -2.51 -4.43
C ALA A 35 2.00 -3.54 -4.18
N ALA A 36 1.67 -4.68 -3.55
CA ALA A 36 2.64 -5.75 -3.33
C ALA A 36 3.12 -6.39 -4.65
N VAL A 37 2.23 -6.58 -5.62
CA VAL A 37 2.58 -7.12 -6.95
C VAL A 37 3.51 -6.17 -7.70
N GLU A 38 3.18 -4.88 -7.75
CA GLU A 38 4.02 -3.87 -8.41
C GLU A 38 5.37 -3.75 -7.70
N ARG A 39 5.42 -3.75 -6.36
CA ARG A 39 6.68 -3.79 -5.61
C ARG A 39 7.54 -5.01 -5.98
N ASN A 40 6.94 -6.18 -6.16
CA ASN A 40 7.70 -7.36 -6.58
C ASN A 40 8.26 -7.21 -8.00
N LYS A 41 7.55 -6.53 -8.90
CA LYS A 41 8.09 -6.18 -10.21
C LYS A 41 9.28 -5.24 -10.11
N VAL A 42 9.26 -4.27 -9.18
CA VAL A 42 10.43 -3.41 -8.91
C VAL A 42 11.63 -4.26 -8.55
N MET A 43 11.48 -5.18 -7.59
CA MET A 43 12.59 -6.05 -7.16
C MET A 43 13.14 -6.91 -8.30
N ASN A 44 12.25 -7.48 -9.11
CA ASN A 44 12.66 -8.27 -10.27
C ASN A 44 13.37 -7.40 -11.32
N ALA A 45 12.85 -6.21 -11.61
CA ALA A 45 13.45 -5.28 -12.56
C ALA A 45 14.84 -4.82 -12.10
N LEU A 46 15.01 -4.53 -10.81
CA LEU A 46 16.31 -4.20 -10.22
C LEU A 46 17.30 -5.37 -10.31
N ALA A 47 16.84 -6.60 -10.08
CA ALA A 47 17.68 -7.80 -10.26
C ALA A 47 18.12 -8.01 -11.71
N MET A 48 17.35 -7.49 -12.68
CA MET A 48 17.66 -7.50 -14.11
C MET A 48 18.34 -6.21 -14.59
N GLU A 49 18.74 -5.32 -13.68
CA GLU A 49 19.33 -4.00 -13.96
C GLU A 49 18.45 -3.11 -14.87
N ASN A 50 17.15 -3.38 -14.93
CA ASN A 50 16.19 -2.66 -15.76
C ASN A 50 15.56 -1.49 -14.99
N MET A 51 16.28 -0.37 -14.93
CA MET A 51 15.87 0.82 -14.18
C MET A 51 14.58 1.47 -14.71
N ILE A 52 14.31 1.37 -16.02
CA ILE A 52 13.10 1.94 -16.64
C ILE A 52 11.86 1.22 -16.11
N GLU A 53 11.88 -0.12 -16.12
CA GLU A 53 10.74 -0.90 -15.63
C GLU A 53 10.61 -0.78 -14.10
N ALA A 54 11.73 -0.72 -13.38
CA ALA A 54 11.74 -0.49 -11.93
C ALA A 54 11.03 0.83 -11.58
N LYS A 55 11.35 1.92 -12.29
CA LYS A 55 10.71 3.22 -12.12
C LYS A 55 9.20 3.15 -12.36
N LYS A 56 8.79 2.59 -13.49
CA LYS A 56 7.36 2.48 -13.85
C LYS A 56 6.58 1.68 -12.82
N ALA A 57 7.14 0.56 -12.37
CA ALA A 57 6.55 -0.27 -11.34
C ALA A 57 6.48 0.46 -9.99
N LEU A 58 7.48 1.28 -9.63
CA LEU A 58 7.44 2.09 -8.40
C LEU A 58 6.32 3.14 -8.42
N LEU A 59 6.19 3.88 -9.53
CA LEU A 59 5.12 4.88 -9.68
C LEU A 59 3.74 4.22 -9.55
N SER A 60 3.54 3.08 -10.20
CA SER A 60 2.29 2.32 -10.07
C SER A 60 2.08 1.75 -8.66
N ALA A 61 3.13 1.23 -8.02
CA ALA A 61 3.05 0.76 -6.64
C ALA A 61 2.64 1.88 -5.69
N LYS A 62 3.14 3.10 -5.91
CA LYS A 62 2.78 4.30 -5.16
C LYS A 62 1.29 4.61 -5.25
N GLU A 63 0.72 4.61 -6.46
CA GLU A 63 -0.70 4.89 -6.66
C GLU A 63 -1.58 3.92 -5.84
N PHE A 64 -1.26 2.62 -5.86
CA PHE A 64 -2.02 1.64 -5.11
C PHE A 64 -1.84 1.77 -3.60
N ILE A 65 -0.61 2.02 -3.12
CA ILE A 65 -0.36 2.09 -1.69
C ILE A 65 -0.93 3.37 -1.08
N ASP A 66 -0.96 4.48 -1.82
CA ASP A 66 -1.60 5.72 -1.35
C ASP A 66 -3.11 5.54 -1.19
N LEU A 67 -3.75 4.84 -2.14
CA LEU A 67 -5.16 4.49 -2.02
C LEU A 67 -5.44 3.57 -0.83
N ALA A 68 -4.55 2.62 -0.55
CA ALA A 68 -4.66 1.76 0.64
C ALA A 68 -4.39 2.52 1.94
N ALA A 69 -3.46 3.48 1.95
CA ALA A 69 -3.11 4.29 3.11
C ALA A 69 -4.15 5.39 3.42
N ALA A 70 -4.91 5.84 2.43
CA ALA A 70 -6.02 6.78 2.60
C ALA A 70 -7.32 6.10 3.07
N ASN A 71 -7.39 4.77 3.04
CA ASN A 71 -8.61 4.03 3.33
C ASN A 71 -8.71 3.62 4.81
N ASP A 72 -9.86 3.86 5.44
CA ASP A 72 -10.06 3.61 6.87
C ASP A 72 -9.85 2.16 7.32
N GLU A 73 -10.13 1.18 6.47
CA GLU A 73 -9.97 -0.25 6.79
C GLU A 73 -8.52 -0.70 6.68
N THR A 74 -7.77 -0.17 5.71
CA THR A 74 -6.41 -0.63 5.39
C THR A 74 -5.30 0.29 5.88
N LYS A 75 -5.58 1.56 6.20
CA LYS A 75 -4.57 2.56 6.59
C LYS A 75 -3.72 2.16 7.81
N ASN A 76 -4.31 1.41 8.72
CA ASN A 76 -3.65 0.93 9.93
C ASN A 76 -3.26 -0.56 9.84
N SER A 77 -3.42 -1.19 8.67
CA SER A 77 -2.98 -2.58 8.50
C SER A 77 -1.45 -2.62 8.50
N GLN A 78 -0.87 -3.63 9.15
CA GLN A 78 0.59 -3.78 9.17
C GLN A 78 1.15 -3.92 7.74
N LYS A 79 0.39 -4.56 6.84
CA LYS A 79 0.77 -4.73 5.44
C LYS A 79 0.87 -3.39 4.72
N THR A 80 -0.13 -2.53 4.85
CA THR A 80 -0.14 -1.19 4.23
C THR A 80 1.00 -0.35 4.76
N LEU A 81 1.21 -0.36 6.07
CA LEU A 81 2.27 0.42 6.70
C LEU A 81 3.66 -0.05 6.26
N TRP A 82 3.88 -1.37 6.19
CA TRP A 82 5.11 -1.93 5.64
C TRP A 82 5.31 -1.56 4.17
N LEU A 83 4.31 -1.81 3.32
CA LEU A 83 4.41 -1.53 1.88
C LEU A 83 4.63 -0.05 1.61
N LYS A 84 3.98 0.86 2.35
CA LYS A 84 4.19 2.30 2.23
C LYS A 84 5.64 2.65 2.53
N GLY A 85 6.15 2.18 3.67
CA GLY A 85 7.54 2.35 4.06
C GLY A 85 8.53 1.84 3.02
N GLU A 86 8.30 0.62 2.53
CA GLU A 86 9.15 -0.05 1.54
C GLU A 86 9.16 0.69 0.19
N ILE A 87 7.99 0.98 -0.37
CA ILE A 87 7.85 1.61 -1.69
C ILE A 87 8.45 3.01 -1.66
N TYR A 88 8.12 3.82 -0.65
CA TYR A 88 8.63 5.18 -0.55
C TYR A 88 10.15 5.19 -0.34
N SER A 89 10.69 4.25 0.45
CA SER A 89 12.14 4.10 0.61
C SER A 89 12.84 3.76 -0.70
N LEU A 90 12.27 2.83 -1.47
CA LEU A 90 12.81 2.46 -2.79
C LEU A 90 12.76 3.65 -3.77
N MET A 91 11.68 4.43 -3.76
CA MET A 91 11.58 5.65 -4.57
C MET A 91 12.67 6.66 -4.20
N GLY A 92 12.92 6.89 -2.91
CA GLY A 92 13.99 7.78 -2.46
C GLY A 92 15.37 7.28 -2.89
N ALA A 93 15.65 5.99 -2.67
CA ALA A 93 16.92 5.39 -3.03
C ALA A 93 17.20 5.47 -4.54
N LEU A 94 16.25 5.05 -5.38
CA LEU A 94 16.43 5.09 -6.84
C LEU A 94 16.41 6.52 -7.38
N GLY A 95 15.55 7.39 -6.83
CA GLY A 95 15.47 8.80 -7.21
C GLY A 95 16.79 9.53 -6.97
N MET A 96 17.47 9.27 -5.86
CA MET A 96 18.77 9.88 -5.55
C MET A 96 19.94 9.24 -6.30
N GLN A 97 19.92 7.93 -6.53
CA GLN A 97 20.98 7.21 -7.25
C GLN A 97 21.04 7.61 -8.74
N GLY A 98 19.88 7.79 -9.38
CA GLY A 98 19.74 8.06 -10.81
C GLY A 98 19.41 9.51 -11.19
N PRO A 99 19.66 10.48 -10.29
CA PRO A 99 18.90 11.75 -10.20
C PRO A 99 17.54 11.78 -10.93
N ASP A 100 16.66 10.83 -10.63
CA ASP A 100 15.36 10.74 -11.29
C ASP A 100 14.36 11.71 -10.64
N LEU A 101 14.25 12.89 -11.23
CA LEU A 101 13.37 13.97 -10.75
C LEU A 101 11.91 13.56 -10.70
N GLU A 102 11.44 12.63 -11.52
CA GLU A 102 10.04 12.18 -11.50
C GLU A 102 9.77 11.35 -10.24
N LEU A 103 10.67 10.44 -9.88
CA LEU A 103 10.55 9.66 -8.64
C LEU A 103 10.64 10.58 -7.41
N LEU A 104 11.56 11.54 -7.40
CA LEU A 104 11.70 12.48 -6.29
C LEU A 104 10.49 13.41 -6.16
N THR A 105 9.96 13.90 -7.30
CA THR A 105 8.75 14.74 -7.31
C THR A 105 7.54 13.94 -6.83
N ALA A 106 7.39 12.70 -7.31
CA ALA A 106 6.29 11.84 -6.90
C ALA A 106 6.38 11.47 -5.42
N LEU A 107 7.59 11.18 -4.91
CA LEU A 107 7.84 10.91 -3.48
C LEU A 107 7.40 12.09 -2.60
N GLY A 108 7.64 13.31 -3.07
CA GLY A 108 7.30 14.54 -2.35
C GLY A 108 8.29 14.86 -1.22
N GLU A 109 8.24 16.09 -0.74
CA GLU A 109 9.19 16.63 0.25
C GLU A 109 9.25 15.81 1.54
N ASN A 110 8.09 15.32 2.00
CA ASN A 110 7.98 14.56 3.25
C ASN A 110 7.95 13.04 3.02
N GLY A 111 8.16 12.55 1.80
CA GLY A 111 7.95 11.14 1.50
C GLY A 111 8.84 10.21 2.33
N MET A 112 10.10 10.57 2.56
CA MET A 112 10.97 9.76 3.41
C MET A 112 10.53 9.76 4.89
N ASP A 113 10.03 10.89 5.39
CA ASP A 113 9.49 10.97 6.75
C ASP A 113 8.22 10.13 6.89
N GLU A 114 7.36 10.14 5.87
CA GLU A 114 6.18 9.27 5.80
C GLU A 114 6.56 7.79 5.77
N ALA A 115 7.62 7.43 5.05
CA ALA A 115 8.12 6.06 5.01
C ALA A 115 8.56 5.58 6.40
N ILE A 116 9.34 6.42 7.09
CA ILE A 116 9.84 6.13 8.45
C ILE A 116 8.66 6.04 9.43
N ALA A 117 7.71 6.97 9.37
CA ALA A 117 6.53 6.97 10.23
C ALA A 117 5.70 5.69 10.04
N ALA A 118 5.49 5.27 8.78
CA ALA A 118 4.74 4.06 8.47
C ALA A 118 5.43 2.81 9.04
N LEU A 119 6.75 2.65 8.86
CA LEU A 119 7.49 1.51 9.39
C LEU A 119 7.48 1.47 10.93
N LYS A 120 7.65 2.62 11.58
CA LYS A 120 7.56 2.75 13.06
C LYS A 120 6.17 2.36 13.57
N GLN A 121 5.12 2.80 12.88
CA GLN A 121 3.74 2.47 13.25
C GLN A 121 3.41 1.00 12.98
N GLY A 122 3.92 0.41 11.89
CA GLY A 122 3.64 -0.97 11.51
C GLY A 122 4.34 -2.00 12.38
N PHE A 123 5.56 -1.70 12.85
CA PHE A 123 6.40 -2.63 13.60
C PHE A 123 5.72 -3.28 14.84
N PRO A 124 4.99 -2.54 15.70
CA PRO A 124 4.37 -3.12 16.90
C PRO A 124 3.04 -3.86 16.66
N LEU A 125 2.43 -3.81 15.47
CA LEU A 125 1.04 -4.26 15.28
C LEU A 125 0.83 -5.78 15.28
N ASP A 126 1.56 -6.51 14.43
CA ASP A 126 1.43 -7.96 14.27
C ASP A 126 2.81 -8.59 13.99
N LYS A 127 2.90 -9.90 13.84
CA LYS A 127 4.13 -10.65 13.54
C LYS A 127 4.33 -10.86 12.05
N LYS A 128 3.24 -10.87 11.26
CA LYS A 128 3.25 -11.35 9.88
C LYS A 128 4.25 -10.62 8.97
N TYR A 129 4.33 -9.29 9.07
CA TYR A 129 5.23 -8.48 8.25
C TYR A 129 6.35 -7.84 9.07
N LYS A 130 6.57 -8.31 10.30
CA LYS A 130 7.57 -7.73 11.20
C LYS A 130 8.98 -7.91 10.65
N GLU A 131 9.30 -9.10 10.15
CA GLU A 131 10.60 -9.39 9.53
C GLU A 131 10.80 -8.60 8.24
N ASP A 132 9.74 -8.38 7.46
CA ASP A 132 9.83 -7.53 6.26
C ASP A 132 10.12 -6.08 6.62
N ILE A 133 9.50 -5.55 7.69
CA ILE A 133 9.80 -4.21 8.21
C ILE A 133 11.26 -4.12 8.66
N ILE A 134 11.76 -5.11 9.41
CA ILE A 134 13.16 -5.17 9.84
C ILE A 134 14.07 -5.16 8.62
N THR A 135 13.79 -6.01 7.63
CA THR A 135 14.56 -6.11 6.38
C THR A 135 14.59 -4.77 5.63
N THR A 136 13.45 -4.08 5.51
CA THR A 136 13.39 -2.75 4.91
C THR A 136 14.27 -1.75 5.65
N VAL A 137 14.18 -1.70 6.98
CA VAL A 137 14.97 -0.78 7.82
C VAL A 137 16.46 -1.08 7.72
N ASP A 138 16.86 -2.35 7.82
CA ASP A 138 18.25 -2.76 7.76
C ASP A 138 18.87 -2.46 6.39
N ARG A 139 18.16 -2.71 5.29
CA ARG A 139 18.60 -2.33 3.95
C ARG A 139 18.83 -0.82 3.85
N ASN A 140 17.88 -0.01 4.33
CA ASN A 140 17.95 1.44 4.24
C ASN A 140 19.09 2.01 5.10
N ARG A 141 19.43 1.36 6.22
CA ARG A 141 20.56 1.75 7.08
C ARG A 141 21.92 1.58 6.40
N VAL A 142 22.04 0.63 5.46
CA VAL A 142 23.29 0.38 4.72
C VAL A 142 23.40 1.28 3.47
N ALA A 143 22.26 1.75 2.96
CA ALA A 143 22.17 2.52 1.72
C ALA A 143 22.23 4.05 1.90
N LEU A 144 22.09 4.55 3.14
CA LEU A 144 22.22 5.95 3.55
C LEU A 144 23.51 6.15 4.34
#